data_AF-A0A7Y8IX72-F1
#
_entry.id   AF-A0A7Y8IX72-F1
#
_cell.length_a   1.000
_cell.length_b   1.000
_cell.length_c   1.000
_cell.angle_alpha   90.00
_cell.angle_beta   90.00
_cell.angle_gamma   90.00
#
_symmetry.space_group_name_H-M   'P 1'
#
loop_
_entity.id
_entity.type
_entity.pdbx_description
1 polymer ?
#
loop_
_entity_poly.entity_id
_entity_poly.type
_entity_poly.pdbx_seq_one_letter_code
_entity_poly.pdbx_strand_id
1 'polypeptide(L)'
;MGVYKDIYDFASKAGALEGYVYQKEKVDLSYLPGWVDNLINHYHRLPIEVKEDFQSLCNGTIGRTIQSLLPHLGENHEAIKKLKSMTSGKLPSAPNDFTHGR
;
A
#
# COMPACT_ATOMS: atom_id res chain seq x y z
N MET A 1 6.89 -22.14 1.13
CA MET A 1 5.96 -21.57 0.12
C MET A 1 6.81 -20.82 -0.89
N GLY A 2 6.49 -20.87 -2.20
CA GLY A 2 7.38 -20.29 -3.23
C GLY A 2 7.26 -18.76 -3.33
N VAL A 3 8.39 -18.08 -3.51
CA VAL A 3 8.50 -16.61 -3.53
C VAL A 3 7.47 -15.91 -4.44
N TYR A 4 7.18 -16.46 -5.61
CA TYR A 4 6.19 -15.89 -6.54
C TYR A 4 4.76 -15.89 -5.99
N LYS A 5 4.40 -16.91 -5.20
CA LYS A 5 3.09 -16.97 -4.54
C LYS A 5 2.98 -15.89 -3.48
N ASP A 6 4.05 -15.65 -2.72
CA ASP A 6 4.06 -14.65 -1.66
C ASP A 6 4.03 -13.22 -2.25
N ILE A 7 4.73 -12.98 -3.36
CA ILE A 7 4.65 -11.73 -4.13
C ILE A 7 3.22 -11.51 -4.64
N TYR A 8 2.62 -12.51 -5.29
CA TYR A 8 1.26 -12.40 -5.83
C TYR A 8 0.24 -12.12 -4.72
N ASP A 9 0.34 -12.82 -3.59
CA ASP A 9 -0.55 -12.64 -2.46
C ASP A 9 -0.38 -11.24 -1.82
N PHE A 10 0.86 -10.74 -1.72
CA PHE A 10 1.11 -9.35 -1.30
C PHE A 10 0.49 -8.34 -2.28
N ALA A 11 0.80 -8.46 -3.58
CA ALA A 11 0.37 -7.51 -4.60
C ALA A 11 -1.17 -7.47 -4.72
N SER A 12 -1.83 -8.62 -4.67
CA SER A 12 -3.30 -8.71 -4.70
C SER A 12 -3.94 -8.03 -3.49
N LYS A 13 -3.40 -8.21 -2.29
CA LYS A 13 -3.88 -7.53 -1.07
C LYS A 13 -3.62 -6.03 -1.10
N ALA A 14 -2.47 -5.59 -1.59
CA ALA A 14 -2.14 -4.18 -1.75
C ALA A 14 -3.11 -3.49 -2.73
N GLY A 15 -3.33 -4.09 -3.91
CA GLY A 15 -4.28 -3.57 -4.89
C GLY A 15 -5.73 -3.60 -4.41
N ALA A 16 -6.13 -4.62 -3.66
CA ALA A 16 -7.45 -4.67 -3.04
C ALA A 16 -7.64 -3.54 -2.01
N LEU A 17 -6.62 -3.25 -1.20
CA LEU A 17 -6.65 -2.13 -0.25
C LEU A 17 -6.76 -0.79 -0.98
N GLU A 18 -5.93 -0.57 -2.00
CA GLU A 18 -5.99 0.62 -2.85
C GLU A 18 -7.40 0.84 -3.40
N GLY A 19 -7.97 -0.18 -4.06
CA GLY A 19 -9.33 -0.10 -4.61
C GLY A 19 -10.42 0.05 -3.54
N TYR A 20 -10.18 -0.46 -2.33
CA TYR A 20 -11.11 -0.31 -1.22
C TYR A 20 -11.20 1.15 -0.75
N VAL A 21 -10.09 1.88 -0.72
CA VAL A 21 -10.01 3.26 -0.21
C VAL A 21 -10.14 4.33 -1.31
N TYR A 22 -9.98 3.95 -2.58
CA TYR A 22 -10.01 4.88 -3.71
C TYR A 22 -11.36 5.59 -3.86
N GLN A 23 -11.33 6.93 -3.76
CA GLN A 23 -12.44 7.86 -4.06
C GLN A 23 -13.81 7.50 -3.47
N LYS A 24 -13.85 6.90 -2.28
CA LYS A 24 -15.12 6.62 -1.60
C LYS A 24 -15.47 7.75 -0.62
N GLU A 25 -16.66 8.34 -0.79
CA GLU A 25 -17.22 9.32 0.16
C GLU A 25 -17.46 8.72 1.55
N LYS A 26 -17.71 7.41 1.62
CA LYS A 26 -17.91 6.66 2.87
C LYS A 26 -17.10 5.37 2.83
N VAL A 27 -15.92 5.38 3.44
CA VAL A 27 -15.12 4.18 3.71
C VAL A 27 -15.36 3.75 5.15
N ASP A 28 -15.67 2.49 5.38
CA ASP A 28 -15.64 1.93 6.73
C ASP A 28 -14.18 1.63 7.12
N LEU A 29 -13.60 2.54 7.89
CA LEU A 29 -12.19 2.46 8.29
C LEU A 29 -11.97 1.54 9.50
N SER A 30 -13.01 0.93 10.07
CA SER A 30 -12.88 0.04 11.23
C SER A 30 -12.04 -1.20 10.94
N TYR A 31 -12.05 -1.69 9.69
CA TYR A 31 -11.27 -2.85 9.26
C TYR A 31 -9.83 -2.51 8.84
N LEU A 32 -9.53 -1.22 8.66
CA LEU A 32 -8.25 -0.78 8.11
C LEU A 32 -7.03 -1.23 8.94
N PRO A 33 -7.03 -1.15 10.29
CA PRO A 33 -5.87 -1.59 11.07
C PRO A 33 -5.49 -3.05 10.80
N GLY A 34 -6.48 -3.95 10.74
CA GLY A 34 -6.23 -5.37 10.47
C GLY A 34 -5.72 -5.62 9.05
N TRP A 35 -6.22 -4.88 8.05
CA TRP A 35 -5.71 -4.97 6.68
C TRP A 35 -4.27 -4.50 6.58
N VAL A 36 -3.95 -3.36 7.19
CA VAL A 36 -2.60 -2.78 7.18
C VAL A 36 -1.61 -3.69 7.93
N ASP A 37 -2.01 -4.26 9.06
CA ASP A 37 -1.18 -5.19 9.83
C ASP A 37 -0.89 -6.48 9.07
N ASN A 38 -1.88 -7.03 8.38
CA ASN A 38 -1.66 -8.21 7.54
C ASN A 38 -0.74 -7.90 6.36
N LEU A 39 -0.91 -6.72 5.74
CA LEU A 39 -0.12 -6.31 4.59
C LEU A 39 1.35 -6.06 4.95
N ILE A 40 1.61 -5.34 6.04
CA ILE A 40 2.97 -5.07 6.50
C ILE A 40 3.70 -6.35 6.94
N ASN A 41 2.98 -7.27 7.59
CA ASN A 41 3.53 -8.58 7.97
C ASN A 41 3.90 -9.40 6.73
N HIS A 42 3.10 -9.33 5.66
CA HIS A 42 3.45 -9.98 4.39
C HIS A 42 4.65 -9.32 3.72
N TYR A 43 4.69 -7.99 3.63
CA TYR A 43 5.82 -7.26 3.07
C TYR A 43 7.14 -7.58 3.78
N HIS A 44 7.16 -7.59 5.11
CA HIS A 44 8.37 -7.89 5.89
C HIS A 44 8.87 -9.33 5.75
N ARG A 45 8.02 -10.28 5.36
CA ARG A 45 8.41 -11.68 5.11
C ARG A 45 9.09 -11.87 3.76
N LEU A 46 8.96 -10.91 2.84
CA LEU A 46 9.61 -10.98 1.53
C LEU A 46 11.12 -10.73 1.67
N PRO A 47 11.96 -11.50 0.95
CA PRO A 47 13.39 -11.25 0.86
C PRO A 47 13.69 -9.83 0.39
N ILE A 48 14.84 -9.28 0.79
CA ILE A 48 15.21 -7.91 0.45
C ILE A 48 15.36 -7.71 -1.06
N GLU A 49 15.97 -8.67 -1.75
CA GLU A 49 16.20 -8.63 -3.19
C GLU A 49 14.87 -8.53 -3.95
N VAL A 50 13.87 -9.28 -3.47
CA VAL A 50 12.52 -9.27 -4.05
C VAL A 50 11.83 -7.93 -3.83
N LYS A 51 11.96 -7.33 -2.64
CA LYS A 51 11.37 -6.01 -2.36
C LYS A 51 11.97 -4.93 -3.26
N GLU A 52 13.27 -4.99 -3.49
CA GLU A 52 13.98 -4.09 -4.40
C GLU A 52 13.43 -4.18 -5.83
N ASP A 53 13.18 -5.41 -6.33
CA ASP A 53 12.67 -5.64 -7.69
C ASP A 53 11.31 -4.99 -7.96
N PHE A 54 10.41 -4.92 -6.95
CA PHE A 54 9.07 -4.34 -7.12
C PHE A 54 8.86 -3.01 -6.38
N GLN A 55 9.89 -2.43 -5.76
CA GLN A 55 9.73 -1.28 -4.86
C GLN A 55 9.02 -0.10 -5.53
N SER A 56 9.30 0.18 -6.81
CA SER A 56 8.62 1.24 -7.57
C SER A 56 7.11 0.98 -7.71
N LEU A 57 6.70 -0.26 -7.96
CA LEU A 57 5.30 -0.68 -8.03
C LEU A 57 4.62 -0.61 -6.66
N CYS A 58 5.35 -0.98 -5.60
CA CYS A 58 4.90 -0.83 -4.21
C CYS A 58 4.63 0.65 -3.89
N ASN A 59 5.58 1.53 -4.19
CA ASN A 59 5.46 2.98 -3.96
C ASN A 59 4.25 3.57 -4.68
N GLY A 60 3.96 3.14 -5.90
CA GLY A 60 2.77 3.57 -6.63
C GLY A 60 1.48 3.17 -5.93
N THR A 61 1.33 1.88 -5.64
CA THR A 61 0.08 1.32 -5.07
C THR A 61 -0.17 1.79 -3.64
N ILE A 62 0.84 1.66 -2.78
CA ILE A 62 0.76 2.07 -1.38
C ILE A 62 0.72 3.60 -1.27
N GLY A 63 1.43 4.32 -2.14
CA GLY A 63 1.39 5.77 -2.17
C GLY A 63 0.01 6.33 -2.50
N ARG A 64 -0.66 5.81 -3.53
CA ARG A 64 -2.06 6.21 -3.83
C ARG A 64 -3.01 5.83 -2.70
N THR A 65 -2.82 4.66 -2.08
CA THR A 65 -3.56 4.26 -0.87
C THR A 65 -3.38 5.27 0.26
N ILE A 66 -2.16 5.73 0.53
CA ILE A 66 -1.87 6.79 1.52
C ILE A 66 -2.62 8.06 1.15
N GLN A 67 -2.52 8.52 -0.10
CA GLN A 67 -3.20 9.74 -0.55
C GLN A 67 -4.73 9.65 -0.40
N SER A 68 -5.33 8.47 -0.60
CA SER A 68 -6.76 8.27 -0.35
C SER A 68 -7.12 8.34 1.13
N LEU A 69 -6.23 7.91 2.02
CA LEU A 69 -6.50 7.82 3.46
C LEU A 69 -6.17 9.11 4.22
N LEU A 70 -5.23 9.92 3.74
CA LEU A 70 -4.77 11.14 4.40
C LEU A 70 -5.92 12.11 4.77
N PRO A 71 -6.90 12.41 3.89
CA PRO A 71 -8.02 13.28 4.23
C PRO A 71 -8.92 12.75 5.36
N HIS A 72 -8.91 11.44 5.60
CA HIS A 72 -9.79 10.79 6.57
C HIS A 72 -9.11 10.54 7.92
N LEU A 73 -7.81 10.24 7.92
CA LEU A 73 -7.08 9.79 9.11
C LEU A 73 -6.03 10.81 9.59
N GLY A 74 -5.53 11.65 8.68
CA GLY A 74 -4.41 12.53 8.92
C GLY A 74 -3.05 11.83 8.92
N GLU A 75 -1.98 12.62 8.78
CA GLU A 75 -0.59 12.18 8.61
C GLU A 75 -0.04 11.33 9.77
N ASN A 76 -0.52 11.59 10.99
CA ASN A 76 0.02 10.97 12.21
C ASN A 76 -0.66 9.66 12.60
N HIS A 77 -1.68 9.21 11.85
CA HIS A 77 -2.39 7.98 12.16
C HIS A 77 -1.49 6.75 11.96
N GLU A 78 -1.59 5.77 12.87
CA GLU A 78 -0.72 4.59 12.87
C GLU A 78 -0.77 3.79 11.56
N ALA A 79 -1.94 3.69 10.93
CA ALA A 79 -2.08 3.07 9.62
C ALA A 79 -1.23 3.77 8.54
N ILE A 80 -1.19 5.10 8.55
CA ILE A 80 -0.39 5.89 7.58
C ILE A 80 1.10 5.65 7.81
N LYS A 81 1.55 5.62 9.07
CA LYS A 81 2.95 5.33 9.39
C LYS A 81 3.38 3.94 8.92
N LYS A 82 2.55 2.92 9.15
CA LYS A 82 2.78 1.54 8.69
C LYS A 82 2.80 1.41 7.17
N LEU A 83 1.90 2.12 6.47
CA LEU A 83 1.92 2.15 5.01
C LEU A 83 3.21 2.82 4.49
N LYS A 84 3.62 3.94 5.09
CA LYS A 84 4.85 4.65 4.72
C LYS A 84 6.11 3.80 4.91
N SER A 85 6.16 2.93 5.92
CA SER A 85 7.33 2.06 6.14
C SER A 85 7.54 1.01 5.06
N MET A 86 6.55 0.75 4.19
CA MET A 86 6.69 -0.12 3.02
C MET A 86 7.13 0.63 1.75
N THR A 87 7.24 1.97 1.84
CA THR A 87 7.50 2.83 0.69
C THR A 87 8.84 3.56 0.82
N SER A 88 9.39 4.00 -0.30
CA SER A 88 10.63 4.75 -0.37
C SER A 88 10.59 5.80 -1.47
N GLY A 89 11.41 6.84 -1.36
CA GLY A 89 11.54 7.85 -2.41
C GLY A 89 10.27 8.67 -2.65
N LYS A 90 10.05 9.09 -3.91
CA LYS A 90 8.93 9.95 -4.30
C LYS A 90 7.65 9.13 -4.42
N LEU A 91 6.61 9.55 -3.70
CA LEU A 91 5.29 8.95 -3.76
C LEU A 91 4.37 9.71 -4.75
N PRO A 92 3.34 9.03 -5.28
CA PRO A 92 2.21 9.66 -5.94
C PRO A 92 1.66 10.82 -5.12
N SER A 93 1.31 11.90 -5.82
CA SER A 93 0.81 13.14 -5.21
C SER A 93 -0.70 13.18 -5.01
N ALA A 94 -1.43 12.26 -5.65
CA ALA A 94 -2.88 12.17 -5.57
C ALA A 94 -3.36 10.70 -5.66
N PRO A 95 -4.59 10.39 -5.20
CA PRO A 95 -5.17 9.04 -5.33
C PRO A 95 -5.23 8.49 -6.76
N ASN A 96 -5.34 9.38 -7.76
CA ASN A 96 -5.45 9.04 -9.17
C ASN A 96 -4.15 9.28 -9.96
N ASP A 97 -3.04 9.47 -9.26
CA ASP A 97 -1.71 9.64 -9.87
C ASP A 97 -1.16 8.27 -10.30
N PHE A 98 -1.77 7.74 -11.36
CA PHE A 98 -1.30 6.56 -12.09
C PHE A 98 -0.29 7.04 -13.12
N THR A 99 0.99 7.13 -12.73
CA THR A 99 2.05 7.35 -13.71
C THR A 99 2.12 6.14 -14.63
N HIS A 100 1.48 6.21 -15.80
CA HIS A 100 1.67 5.28 -16.90
C HIS A 100 3.03 5.56 -17.56
N GLY A 101 4.11 5.31 -16.83
CA GLY A 101 5.45 5.26 -17.41
C GLY A 101 5.60 3.95 -18.18
N ARG A 102 5.43 4.00 -19.50
CA ARG A 102 6.04 3.03 -20.41
C ARG A 102 7.55 3.27 -20.45
#